data_AF-A0A968PEW8-F1
#
_entry.id   AF-A0A968PEW8-F1
#
_cell.length_a   1.000
_cell.length_b   1.000
_cell.length_c   1.000
_cell.angle_alpha   90.00
_cell.angle_beta   90.00
_cell.angle_gamma   90.00
#
_symmetry.space_group_name_H-M   'P 1'
#
loop_
_entity.id
_entity.type
_entity.pdbx_description
1 polymer ?
#
loop_
_entity_poly.entity_id
_entity_poly.type
_entity_poly.pdbx_seq_one_letter_code
_entity_poly.pdbx_strand_id
1 'polypeptide(L)'
;MGKRARVIEEVVISKDVEERTETVRGTERRTGVDVDTNVRERAVNEPGFDRFDNDFRTYHTNNLANSGYTYDDYTPVYRYGYSLGIDDRYRGNEWSRVEPEARRHWEDRNPGTWDRVKDAVRHAWDRARIRR
;
A
#
# COMPACT_ATOMS: atom_id res chain seq x y z
N MET A 1 27.80 -44.22 17.64
CA MET A 1 28.45 -43.07 16.98
C MET A 1 28.15 -43.15 15.48
N GLY A 2 27.14 -42.40 15.01
CA GLY A 2 26.60 -42.53 13.65
C GLY A 2 27.43 -41.81 12.60
N LYS A 3 27.78 -42.53 11.52
CA LYS A 3 28.36 -41.98 10.29
C LYS A 3 27.21 -41.59 9.36
N ARG A 4 27.17 -40.34 8.90
CA ARG A 4 26.26 -39.90 7.83
C ARG A 4 27.03 -39.75 6.53
N ALA A 5 26.51 -40.41 5.50
CA ALA A 5 27.03 -40.49 4.15
C ALA A 5 26.95 -39.13 3.43
N ARG A 6 27.94 -38.87 2.59
CA ARG A 6 27.97 -37.79 1.60
C ARG A 6 27.40 -38.33 0.30
N VAL A 7 26.41 -37.65 -0.27
CA VAL A 7 26.05 -37.75 -1.69
C VAL A 7 26.02 -36.33 -2.24
N ILE A 8 26.82 -36.14 -3.27
CA ILE A 8 26.88 -34.97 -4.13
C ILE A 8 26.02 -35.30 -5.35
N GLU A 9 25.06 -34.45 -5.68
CA GLU A 9 24.52 -34.38 -7.04
C GLU A 9 24.37 -32.91 -7.41
N GLU A 10 24.85 -32.62 -8.61
CA GLU A 10 25.00 -31.31 -9.22
C GLU A 10 23.66 -30.59 -9.40
N VAL A 11 23.67 -29.27 -9.26
CA VAL A 11 22.71 -28.41 -9.95
C VAL A 11 23.48 -27.30 -10.64
N VAL A 12 23.65 -27.47 -11.95
CA VAL A 12 24.01 -26.40 -12.86
C VAL A 12 22.74 -25.62 -13.13
N ILE A 13 22.62 -24.41 -12.57
CA ILE A 13 21.67 -23.42 -13.05
C ILE A 13 22.47 -22.17 -13.39
N SER A 14 22.90 -22.13 -14.65
CA SER A 14 23.23 -20.89 -15.34
C SER A 14 21.95 -20.10 -15.49
N LYS A 15 21.79 -19.02 -14.74
CA LYS A 15 20.95 -17.89 -15.16
C LYS A 15 21.55 -16.61 -14.60
N ASP A 16 22.25 -15.94 -15.50
CA ASP A 16 22.60 -14.54 -15.43
C ASP A 16 21.30 -13.73 -15.20
N VAL A 17 21.16 -13.20 -13.98
CA VAL A 17 20.27 -12.08 -13.67
C VAL A 17 21.10 -11.17 -12.78
N GLU A 18 21.74 -10.24 -13.45
CA GLU A 18 22.38 -9.09 -12.82
C GLU A 18 21.26 -8.14 -12.36
N GLU A 19 20.70 -8.38 -11.19
CA GLU A 19 19.87 -7.38 -10.50
C GLU A 19 20.48 -7.09 -9.13
N ARG A 20 21.17 -5.96 -9.10
CA ARG A 20 21.86 -5.38 -7.96
C ARG A 20 20.92 -5.29 -6.76
N THR A 21 21.04 -6.19 -5.81
CA THR A 21 20.43 -6.04 -4.50
C THR A 21 21.26 -5.04 -3.69
N GLU A 22 21.02 -3.74 -3.91
CA GLU A 22 21.51 -2.73 -2.98
C GLU A 22 20.88 -3.00 -1.60
N THR A 23 21.76 -3.22 -0.62
CA THR A 23 21.40 -3.55 0.75
C THR A 23 20.73 -2.33 1.38
N VAL A 24 19.39 -2.29 1.40
CA VAL A 24 18.66 -1.26 2.14
C VAL A 24 18.76 -1.56 3.63
N ARG A 25 19.79 -0.99 4.24
CA ARG A 25 19.97 -0.89 5.68
C ARG A 25 19.05 0.23 6.20
N GLY A 26 17.74 -0.04 6.20
CA GLY A 26 16.72 0.91 6.64
C GLY A 26 16.55 0.85 8.16
N THR A 27 16.96 1.92 8.84
CA THR A 27 16.75 2.09 10.27
C THR A 27 15.26 2.10 10.62
N GLU A 28 14.92 1.22 11.54
CA GLU A 28 13.57 0.93 12.01
C GLU A 28 12.94 2.15 12.70
N ARG A 29 12.12 2.90 11.95
CA ARG A 29 10.94 3.55 12.50
C ARG A 29 9.76 3.15 11.64
N ARG A 30 9.26 1.93 11.87
CA ARG A 30 8.00 1.49 11.29
C ARG A 30 6.91 2.37 11.89
N THR A 31 6.42 3.38 11.18
CA THR A 31 5.12 3.95 11.51
C THR A 31 4.11 2.88 11.15
N GLY A 32 3.74 2.06 12.15
CA GLY A 32 2.61 1.15 12.03
C GLY A 32 1.38 2.00 11.76
N VAL A 33 0.97 2.05 10.50
CA VAL A 33 -0.25 2.73 10.09
C VAL A 33 -1.40 1.87 10.61
N ASP A 34 -1.90 2.22 11.79
CA ASP A 34 -3.07 1.58 12.37
C ASP A 34 -4.30 2.15 11.67
N VAL A 35 -4.70 1.48 10.59
CA VAL A 35 -6.05 1.67 10.03
C VAL A 35 -6.95 0.71 10.78
N ASP A 36 -7.59 1.28 11.81
CA ASP A 36 -8.67 0.64 12.55
C ASP A 36 -9.62 -0.05 11.56
N THR A 37 -9.56 -1.37 11.60
CA THR A 37 -10.32 -2.23 10.74
C THR A 37 -11.75 -2.38 11.30
N ASN A 38 -12.34 -1.46 12.06
CA ASN A 38 -13.78 -1.54 12.39
C ASN A 38 -14.71 -1.22 11.21
N VAL A 39 -14.16 -1.04 10.01
CA VAL A 39 -14.86 -1.38 8.75
C VAL A 39 -14.97 -2.91 8.57
N ARG A 40 -14.70 -3.73 9.60
CA ARG A 40 -14.64 -5.20 9.56
C ARG A 40 -15.95 -5.87 9.19
N GLU A 41 -17.08 -5.18 9.24
CA GLU A 41 -18.37 -5.75 8.83
C GLU A 41 -18.84 -5.29 7.45
N ARG A 42 -18.16 -4.31 6.82
CA ARG A 42 -18.48 -3.84 5.45
C ARG A 42 -17.35 -4.03 4.44
N ALA A 43 -16.10 -4.15 4.88
CA ALA A 43 -14.93 -4.24 4.00
C ALA A 43 -14.63 -5.65 3.46
N VAL A 44 -15.31 -6.69 3.97
CA VAL A 44 -15.09 -8.10 3.56
C VAL A 44 -15.63 -8.38 2.14
N ASN A 45 -16.30 -7.40 1.52
CA ASN A 45 -16.74 -7.45 0.14
C ASN A 45 -16.81 -6.05 -0.47
N GLU A 46 -15.72 -5.25 -0.45
CA GLU A 46 -15.66 -4.05 -1.31
C GLU A 46 -15.31 -4.50 -2.73
N PRO A 47 -16.30 -4.81 -3.58
CA PRO A 47 -16.03 -5.48 -4.84
C PRO A 47 -15.40 -4.43 -5.72
N GLY A 48 -14.08 -4.40 -5.90
CA GLY A 48 -13.41 -3.46 -6.78
C GLY A 48 -12.08 -2.90 -6.30
N PHE A 49 -11.72 -2.99 -5.01
CA PHE A 49 -10.37 -2.60 -4.57
C PHE A 49 -9.30 -3.47 -5.26
N ASP A 50 -9.50 -4.79 -5.27
CA ASP A 50 -8.56 -5.76 -5.88
C ASP A 50 -8.37 -5.53 -7.39
N ARG A 51 -9.37 -4.95 -8.07
CA ARG A 51 -9.25 -4.56 -9.48
C ARG A 51 -8.17 -3.51 -9.70
N PHE A 52 -7.94 -2.65 -8.72
CA PHE A 52 -6.98 -1.56 -8.77
C PHE A 52 -5.67 -1.91 -8.04
N ASP A 53 -5.55 -3.09 -7.42
CA ASP A 53 -4.34 -3.50 -6.68
C ASP A 53 -3.07 -3.37 -7.53
N ASN A 54 -3.11 -3.85 -8.78
CA ASN A 54 -1.97 -3.76 -9.68
C ASN A 54 -1.58 -2.31 -10.02
N ASP A 55 -2.58 -1.43 -10.19
CA ASP A 55 -2.37 -0.01 -10.44
C ASP A 55 -1.77 0.68 -9.21
N PHE A 56 -2.27 0.37 -8.01
CA PHE A 56 -1.73 0.89 -6.75
C PHE A 56 -0.30 0.44 -6.50
N ARG A 57 0.00 -0.84 -6.74
CA ARG A 57 1.36 -1.39 -6.63
C ARG A 57 2.32 -0.72 -7.62
N THR A 58 1.88 -0.48 -8.85
CA THR A 58 2.66 0.22 -9.87
C THR A 58 2.91 1.68 -9.46
N TYR A 59 1.86 2.39 -9.01
CA TYR A 59 1.99 3.75 -8.53
C TYR A 59 2.94 3.85 -7.34
N HIS A 60 2.81 2.95 -6.36
CA HIS A 60 3.68 2.89 -5.19
C HIS A 60 5.15 2.71 -5.62
N THR A 61 5.42 1.76 -6.50
CA THR A 61 6.78 1.48 -6.98
C THR A 61 7.39 2.68 -7.71
N ASN A 62 6.60 3.40 -8.50
CA ASN A 62 7.08 4.53 -9.29
C ASN A 62 7.22 5.84 -8.48
N ASN A 63 6.34 6.09 -7.51
CA ASN A 63 6.26 7.39 -6.81
C ASN A 63 6.67 7.33 -5.35
N LEU A 64 6.52 6.17 -4.70
CA LEU A 64 6.64 6.00 -3.25
C LEU A 64 7.72 4.98 -2.86
N ALA A 65 8.46 4.38 -3.80
CA ALA A 65 9.53 3.44 -3.47
C ALA A 65 10.63 4.05 -2.59
N ASN A 66 10.87 5.37 -2.70
CA ASN A 66 11.82 6.09 -1.86
C ASN A 66 11.27 6.50 -0.48
N SER A 67 10.00 6.19 -0.18
CA SER A 67 9.38 6.52 1.12
C SER A 67 9.95 5.70 2.28
N GLY A 68 10.63 4.59 1.98
CA GLY A 68 11.14 3.63 2.97
C GLY A 68 10.10 2.63 3.47
N TYR A 69 8.88 2.66 2.93
CA TYR A 69 7.80 1.72 3.25
C TYR A 69 7.48 0.83 2.06
N THR A 70 6.90 -0.33 2.35
CA THR A 70 6.48 -1.28 1.33
C THR A 70 5.05 -0.99 0.87
N TYR A 71 4.66 -1.61 -0.23
CA TYR A 71 3.28 -1.57 -0.69
C TYR A 71 2.29 -2.08 0.38
N ASP A 72 2.70 -3.04 1.20
CA ASP A 72 1.86 -3.59 2.28
C ASP A 72 1.55 -2.53 3.34
N ASP A 73 2.55 -1.73 3.73
CA ASP A 73 2.38 -0.60 4.66
C ASP A 73 1.45 0.49 4.10
N TYR A 74 1.48 0.68 2.77
CA TYR A 74 0.61 1.64 2.07
C TYR A 74 -0.76 1.06 1.68
N THR A 75 -0.96 -0.25 1.74
CA THR A 75 -2.26 -0.90 1.46
C THR A 75 -3.41 -0.29 2.29
N PRO A 76 -3.29 -0.09 3.62
CA PRO A 76 -4.32 0.58 4.40
C PRO A 76 -4.57 2.03 3.96
N VAL A 77 -3.56 2.72 3.45
CA VAL A 77 -3.68 4.08 2.89
C VAL A 77 -4.51 4.07 1.61
N TYR A 78 -4.20 3.16 0.68
CA TYR A 78 -4.95 3.00 -0.56
C TYR A 78 -6.40 2.61 -0.27
N ARG A 79 -6.63 1.71 0.69
CA ARG A 79 -8.00 1.34 1.11
C ARG A 79 -8.77 2.53 1.65
N TYR A 80 -8.14 3.38 2.45
CA TYR A 80 -8.77 4.59 2.96
C TYR A 80 -9.20 5.53 1.83
N GLY A 81 -8.30 5.82 0.88
CA GLY A 81 -8.65 6.65 -0.28
C GLY A 81 -9.72 6.04 -1.18
N TYR A 82 -9.68 4.72 -1.39
CA TYR A 82 -10.71 4.00 -2.12
C TYR A 82 -12.09 4.14 -1.47
N SER A 83 -12.16 3.96 -0.15
CA SER A 83 -13.38 4.11 0.65
C SER A 83 -13.97 5.52 0.48
N LEU A 84 -13.13 6.57 0.52
CA LEU A 84 -13.57 7.95 0.26
C LEU A 84 -14.16 8.14 -1.15
N GLY A 85 -13.68 7.40 -2.15
CA GLY A 85 -14.10 7.56 -3.54
C GLY A 85 -15.40 6.84 -3.89
N ILE A 86 -15.73 5.79 -3.14
CA ILE A 86 -17.02 5.08 -3.28
C ILE A 86 -18.11 5.63 -2.35
N ASP A 87 -17.74 6.44 -1.35
CA ASP A 87 -18.68 7.04 -0.41
C ASP A 87 -19.54 8.12 -1.10
N ASP A 88 -20.87 7.93 -1.07
CA ASP A 88 -21.82 8.87 -1.69
C ASP A 88 -21.73 10.28 -1.11
N ARG A 89 -21.25 10.47 0.14
CA ARG A 89 -21.06 11.78 0.75
C ARG A 89 -20.02 12.64 0.02
N TYR A 90 -19.02 11.99 -0.58
CA TYR A 90 -17.95 12.65 -1.33
C TYR A 90 -18.14 12.58 -2.84
N ARG A 91 -19.25 11.99 -3.30
CA ARG A 91 -19.56 11.82 -4.71
C ARG A 91 -19.85 13.17 -5.37
N GLY A 92 -19.22 13.40 -6.52
CA GLY A 92 -19.33 14.67 -7.25
C GLY A 92 -18.52 15.82 -6.65
N ASN A 93 -17.90 15.62 -5.48
CA ASN A 93 -17.01 16.61 -4.90
C ASN A 93 -15.61 16.55 -5.54
N GLU A 94 -14.93 17.69 -5.44
CA GLU A 94 -13.55 17.90 -5.88
C GLU A 94 -12.59 17.47 -4.78
N TRP A 95 -11.39 16.98 -5.13
CA TRP A 95 -10.39 16.56 -4.13
C TRP A 95 -10.11 17.68 -3.11
N SER A 96 -10.00 18.94 -3.55
CA SER A 96 -9.75 20.10 -2.67
C SER A 96 -10.80 20.30 -1.58
N ARG A 97 -12.03 19.78 -1.75
CA ARG A 97 -13.10 19.82 -0.73
C ARG A 97 -13.06 18.60 0.19
N VAL A 98 -12.64 17.45 -0.33
CA VAL A 98 -12.56 16.18 0.42
C VAL A 98 -11.27 16.11 1.25
N GLU A 99 -10.16 16.64 0.73
CA GLU A 99 -8.83 16.60 1.33
C GLU A 99 -8.79 17.07 2.80
N PRO A 100 -9.40 18.22 3.18
CA PRO A 100 -9.32 18.71 4.56
C PRO A 100 -10.02 17.78 5.55
N GLU A 101 -11.16 17.18 5.16
CA GLU A 101 -11.88 16.22 5.98
C GLU A 101 -11.15 14.88 6.05
N ALA A 102 -10.66 14.39 4.90
CA ALA A 102 -9.87 13.17 4.82
C ALA A 102 -8.61 13.25 5.67
N ARG A 103 -7.90 14.38 5.58
CA ARG A 103 -6.73 14.70 6.41
C ARG A 103 -7.08 14.62 7.88
N ARG A 104 -8.12 15.33 8.32
CA ARG A 104 -8.53 15.36 9.73
C ARG A 104 -8.84 13.95 10.26
N HIS A 105 -9.59 13.15 9.50
CA HIS A 105 -9.95 11.78 9.88
C HIS A 105 -8.77 10.81 9.87
N TRP A 106 -7.77 11.05 9.02
CA TRP A 106 -6.54 10.26 8.98
C TRP A 106 -5.62 10.63 10.13
N GLU A 107 -5.34 11.93 10.32
CA GLU A 107 -4.41 12.45 11.32
C GLU A 107 -4.88 12.22 12.76
N ASP A 108 -6.20 12.11 12.99
CA ASP A 108 -6.77 11.70 14.28
C ASP A 108 -6.22 10.35 14.77
N ARG A 109 -5.98 9.43 13.83
CA ARG A 109 -5.46 8.07 14.11
C ARG A 109 -3.98 7.94 13.82
N ASN A 110 -3.49 8.67 12.83
CA ASN A 110 -2.12 8.57 12.30
C ASN A 110 -1.48 9.97 12.26
N PRO A 111 -1.16 10.56 13.43
CA PRO A 111 -0.71 11.95 13.53
C PRO A 111 0.61 12.18 12.79
N GLY A 112 0.69 13.27 12.03
CA GLY A 112 1.93 13.70 11.35
C GLY A 112 2.34 12.84 10.14
N THR A 113 1.45 11.97 9.65
CA THR A 113 1.72 11.11 8.49
C THR A 113 1.05 11.58 7.20
N TRP A 114 0.09 12.52 7.28
CA TRP A 114 -0.73 12.94 6.14
C TRP A 114 0.06 13.32 4.90
N ASP A 115 1.08 14.19 5.05
CA ASP A 115 1.87 14.66 3.91
C ASP A 115 2.59 13.55 3.13
N ARG A 116 2.84 12.40 3.77
CA ARG A 116 3.48 11.23 3.14
C ARG A 116 2.48 10.32 2.44
N VAL A 117 1.21 10.37 2.86
CA VAL A 117 0.17 9.45 2.41
C VAL A 117 -0.85 10.10 1.48
N LYS A 118 -0.97 11.44 1.50
CA LYS A 118 -1.99 12.19 0.76
C LYS A 118 -2.03 11.86 -0.74
N ASP A 119 -0.86 11.64 -1.36
CA ASP A 119 -0.77 11.32 -2.78
C ASP A 119 -1.32 9.91 -3.07
N ALA A 120 -1.02 8.93 -2.20
CA ALA A 120 -1.58 7.59 -2.29
C ALA A 120 -3.11 7.58 -2.05
N VAL A 121 -3.58 8.33 -1.04
CA VAL A 121 -5.02 8.47 -0.74
C VAL A 121 -5.75 9.10 -1.93
N ARG A 122 -5.21 10.20 -2.48
CA ARG A 122 -5.78 10.89 -3.64
C ARG A 122 -5.86 9.98 -4.86
N HIS A 123 -4.79 9.23 -5.14
CA HIS A 123 -4.73 8.30 -6.27
C HIS A 123 -5.80 7.21 -6.14
N ALA A 124 -5.94 6.61 -4.95
CA ALA A 124 -6.98 5.61 -4.71
C ALA A 124 -8.41 6.17 -4.87
N TRP A 125 -8.64 7.38 -4.36
CA TRP A 125 -9.90 8.09 -4.48
C TRP A 125 -10.30 8.35 -5.94
N ASP A 126 -9.34 8.77 -6.77
CA ASP A 126 -9.55 8.99 -8.21
C ASP A 126 -9.93 7.68 -8.92
N ARG A 127 -9.17 6.60 -8.66
CA ARG A 127 -9.45 5.27 -9.23
C ARG A 127 -10.82 4.72 -8.85
N ALA A 128 -11.21 4.87 -7.59
CA ALA A 128 -12.52 4.44 -7.10
C ALA A 128 -13.68 5.10 -7.88
N ARG A 129 -13.52 6.38 -8.23
CA ARG A 129 -14.53 7.17 -8.95
C ARG A 129 -14.61 6.86 -10.45
N ILE A 130 -13.52 6.38 -11.06
CA ILE A 130 -13.46 5.99 -12.48
C ILE A 130 -14.27 4.72 -12.77
N ARG A 131 -14.65 3.94 -11.76
CA ARG A 131 -15.44 2.70 -11.92
C ARG A 131 -16.87 2.92 -12.46
N ARG A 132 -17.22 4.10 -12.95
CA ARG A 132 -18.55 4.48 -13.44
C ARG A 132 -18.60 4.71 -14.94
#